data_AF-A0A7Y4ZZM0-F1
#
_entry.id   AF-A0A7Y4ZZM0-F1
#
_cell.length_a   1.000
_cell.length_b   1.000
_cell.length_c   1.000
_cell.angle_alpha   90.00
_cell.angle_beta   90.00
_cell.angle_gamma   90.00
#
_symmetry.space_group_name_H-M   'P 1'
#
loop_
_entity.id
_entity.type
_entity.pdbx_description
1 polymer ?
#
loop_
_entity_poly.entity_id
_entity_poly.type
_entity_poly.pdbx_seq_one_letter_code
_entity_poly.pdbx_strand_id
1 'polypeptide(L)'
;MQPPKVKRIKVYLVIATTIGTVNSVQAMQQTPPSTSTPTQTSESSIHNSIYAALKWTFGESFKPEAVVGLRHAKVDSNGDTDGSDISISTKFIGGFELGKLRAKYFNGNETIQGEIGGGYDFVKGIFAGVGVKAPYSNIGVDYQYSNENHWLPYFMLDTLKKYDKPHQTLTCPANNTLNGNTCASNNIF
;
A
#
# COMPACT_ATOMS: atom_id res chain seq x y z
N MET A 1 -39.20 -33.61 -8.29
CA MET A 1 -37.92 -32.97 -8.63
C MET A 1 -37.67 -31.86 -7.62
N GLN A 2 -36.60 -31.97 -6.83
CA GLN A 2 -36.31 -31.08 -5.70
C GLN A 2 -35.28 -30.03 -6.17
N PRO A 3 -35.50 -28.71 -5.95
CA PRO A 3 -34.59 -27.69 -6.46
C PRO A 3 -33.23 -27.72 -5.76
N PRO A 4 -32.14 -27.39 -6.46
CA PRO A 4 -30.79 -27.43 -5.90
C PRO A 4 -30.64 -26.35 -4.82
N LYS A 5 -30.15 -26.76 -3.64
CA LYS A 5 -29.88 -25.87 -2.52
C LYS A 5 -28.61 -25.04 -2.80
N VAL A 6 -28.79 -23.75 -3.11
CA VAL A 6 -27.68 -22.79 -3.23
C VAL A 6 -27.16 -22.47 -1.83
N LYS A 7 -25.94 -22.95 -1.49
CA LYS A 7 -25.23 -22.56 -0.27
C LYS A 7 -24.69 -21.13 -0.45
N ARG A 8 -25.24 -20.18 0.31
CA ARG A 8 -24.74 -18.80 0.39
C ARG A 8 -23.46 -18.80 1.24
N ILE A 9 -22.31 -18.56 0.61
CA ILE A 9 -21.04 -18.34 1.32
C ILE A 9 -21.03 -16.88 1.76
N LYS A 10 -21.03 -16.65 3.08
CA LYS A 10 -20.84 -15.32 3.66
C LYS A 10 -19.34 -15.08 3.83
N VAL A 11 -18.80 -14.14 3.06
CA VAL A 11 -17.41 -13.68 3.21
C VAL A 11 -17.40 -12.62 4.30
N TYR A 12 -16.67 -12.85 5.38
CA TYR A 12 -16.48 -11.90 6.46
C TYR A 12 -15.09 -11.27 6.32
N LEU A 13 -15.06 -9.95 6.15
CA LEU A 13 -13.85 -9.13 6.18
C LEU A 13 -13.48 -8.90 7.64
N VAL A 14 -12.36 -9.49 8.09
CA VAL A 14 -11.80 -9.26 9.43
C VAL A 14 -10.61 -8.33 9.27
N ILE A 15 -10.74 -7.10 9.76
CA ILE A 15 -9.64 -6.14 9.87
C ILE A 15 -9.14 -6.21 11.31
N ALA A 16 -7.97 -6.81 11.51
CA ALA A 16 -7.30 -6.85 12.80
C ALA A 16 -6.35 -5.64 12.91
N THR A 17 -6.70 -4.67 13.74
CA THR A 17 -5.78 -3.60 14.16
C THR A 17 -5.13 -4.00 15.48
N THR A 18 -3.82 -4.12 15.51
CA THR A 18 -3.05 -4.20 16.76
C THR A 18 -2.19 -2.94 16.86
N ILE A 19 -2.45 -2.15 17.90
CA ILE A 19 -1.61 -1.00 18.27
C ILE A 19 -0.58 -1.54 19.26
N GLY A 20 0.63 -1.77 18.79
CA GLY A 20 1.78 -2.00 19.66
C GLY A 20 2.19 -0.68 20.31
N THR A 21 2.01 -0.56 21.62
CA THR A 21 2.67 0.49 22.41
C THR A 21 4.04 -0.05 22.82
N VAL A 22 5.09 0.71 22.53
CA VAL A 22 6.42 0.51 23.13
C VAL A 22 6.73 1.71 24.01
N ASN A 23 6.67 1.50 25.32
CA ASN A 23 7.32 2.37 26.28
C ASN A 23 8.76 1.89 26.42
N SER A 24 9.74 2.79 26.29
CA SER A 24 11.11 2.52 26.72
C SER A 24 11.65 3.64 27.61
N VAL A 25 12.14 3.14 28.74
CA VAL A 25 12.82 3.68 29.93
C VAL A 25 13.72 4.91 29.69
N GLN A 26 13.56 5.95 30.54
CA GLN A 26 14.54 7.02 30.73
C GLN A 26 15.64 6.56 31.70
N ALA A 27 16.88 6.54 31.23
CA ALA A 27 18.07 6.52 32.10
C ALA A 27 18.45 7.97 32.44
N MET A 28 18.58 8.29 33.73
CA MET A 28 19.11 9.58 34.20
C MET A 28 20.65 9.52 34.16
N GLN A 29 21.29 10.37 33.34
CA GLN A 29 22.73 10.66 33.46
C GLN A 29 23.01 12.14 33.14
N GLN A 30 23.99 12.69 33.86
CA GLN A 30 24.26 14.11 34.09
C GLN A 30 24.87 14.87 32.88
N THR A 31 24.74 16.20 32.95
CA THR A 31 24.85 17.28 31.94
C THR A 31 26.24 17.69 31.42
N PRO A 32 26.31 18.12 30.14
CA PRO A 32 27.03 19.32 29.66
C PRO A 32 26.02 20.43 29.21
N PRO A 33 26.46 21.66 28.84
CA PRO A 33 25.57 22.82 28.64
C PRO A 33 24.40 22.52 27.69
N SER A 34 23.22 22.95 28.11
CA SER A 34 21.91 22.57 27.56
C SER A 34 21.68 23.07 26.15
N THR A 35 22.20 22.35 25.16
CA THR A 35 21.70 22.38 23.79
C THR A 35 20.37 21.62 23.81
N SER A 36 19.25 22.33 23.89
CA SER A 36 17.92 21.71 23.80
C SER A 36 17.76 21.04 22.43
N THR A 37 17.53 19.73 22.42
CA THR A 37 17.15 19.01 21.20
C THR A 37 15.71 19.36 20.85
N PRO A 38 15.41 19.76 19.59
CA PRO A 38 14.02 19.94 19.16
C PRO A 38 13.24 18.65 19.34
N THR A 39 11.98 18.77 19.75
CA THR A 39 11.04 17.64 19.69
C THR A 39 10.66 17.46 18.22
N GLN A 40 10.96 16.29 17.68
CA GLN A 40 10.56 15.90 16.33
C GLN A 40 9.21 15.19 16.42
N THR A 41 8.17 15.81 15.86
CA THR A 41 6.87 15.15 15.70
C THR A 41 6.81 14.57 14.29
N SER A 42 6.82 13.24 14.21
CA SER A 42 6.66 12.49 12.97
C SER A 42 5.19 12.20 12.72
N GLU A 43 4.59 12.87 11.74
CA GLU A 43 3.22 12.61 11.32
C GLU A 43 3.14 11.51 10.25
N SER A 44 2.06 10.72 10.26
CA SER A 44 1.72 9.78 9.19
C SER A 44 0.54 10.33 8.39
N SER A 45 0.53 10.15 7.08
CA SER A 45 -0.57 10.56 6.20
C SER A 45 -1.31 9.35 5.62
N ILE A 46 -2.62 9.51 5.42
CA ILE A 46 -3.48 8.49 4.80
C ILE A 46 -3.90 8.96 3.41
N HIS A 47 -3.69 8.10 2.41
CA HIS A 47 -4.03 8.35 1.01
C HIS A 47 -5.05 7.32 0.54
N ASN A 48 -6.20 7.79 0.06
CA ASN A 48 -7.21 6.96 -0.61
C ASN A 48 -7.27 7.36 -2.07
N SER A 49 -7.00 6.43 -2.97
CA SER A 49 -6.91 6.70 -4.40
C SER A 49 -7.79 5.74 -5.19
N ILE A 50 -8.55 6.30 -6.14
CA ILE A 50 -9.17 5.53 -7.22
C ILE A 50 -8.20 5.58 -8.40
N TYR A 51 -8.00 4.45 -9.07
CA TYR A 51 -7.11 4.38 -10.23
C TYR A 51 -7.68 3.54 -11.35
N ALA A 52 -7.18 3.82 -12.56
CA ALA A 52 -7.38 2.99 -13.73
C ALA A 52 -6.03 2.43 -14.19
N ALA A 53 -6.05 1.26 -14.83
CA ALA A 53 -4.86 0.64 -15.37
C ALA A 53 -5.14 -0.21 -16.61
N LEU A 54 -4.08 -0.46 -17.37
CA LEU A 54 -4.03 -1.51 -18.39
C LEU A 54 -3.08 -2.60 -17.90
N LYS A 55 -3.52 -3.86 -17.92
CA LYS A 55 -2.76 -5.03 -17.50
C LYS A 55 -2.57 -5.98 -18.67
N TRP A 56 -1.37 -6.51 -18.83
CA TRP A 56 -1.07 -7.59 -19.77
C TRP A 56 -0.55 -8.79 -19.00
N THR A 57 -1.14 -9.95 -19.26
CA THR A 57 -0.72 -11.22 -18.66
C THR A 57 0.03 -12.03 -19.71
N PHE A 58 1.25 -12.43 -19.38
CA PHE A 58 2.08 -13.29 -20.23
C PHE A 58 1.68 -14.76 -20.04
N GLY A 59 1.79 -15.56 -21.11
CA GLY A 59 1.32 -16.95 -21.12
C GLY A 59 -0.17 -17.09 -21.49
N GLU A 60 -0.83 -16.00 -21.83
CA GLU A 60 -2.18 -15.95 -22.41
C GLU A 60 -2.17 -15.21 -23.76
N SER A 61 -3.35 -15.04 -24.37
CA SER A 61 -3.51 -14.11 -25.49
C SER A 61 -3.03 -12.72 -25.03
N PHE A 62 -2.07 -12.12 -25.74
CA PHE A 62 -1.46 -10.81 -25.40
C PHE A 62 -2.43 -9.64 -25.65
N LYS A 63 -3.58 -9.65 -24.97
CA LYS A 63 -4.62 -8.61 -25.02
C LYS A 63 -4.64 -7.90 -23.66
N PRO A 64 -4.62 -6.55 -23.63
CA PRO A 64 -4.76 -5.83 -22.39
C PRO A 64 -6.12 -6.06 -21.74
N GLU A 65 -6.11 -6.13 -20.43
CA GLU A 65 -7.26 -6.04 -19.55
C GLU A 65 -7.34 -4.61 -18.99
N ALA A 66 -8.52 -4.03 -18.93
CA ALA A 66 -8.75 -2.79 -18.19
C ALA A 66 -8.91 -3.13 -16.72
N VAL A 67 -8.31 -2.34 -15.83
CA VAL A 67 -8.42 -2.49 -14.39
C VAL A 67 -8.90 -1.19 -13.78
N VAL A 68 -9.83 -1.29 -12.83
CA VAL A 68 -10.19 -0.18 -11.95
C VAL A 68 -9.98 -0.65 -10.51
N GLY A 69 -9.40 0.20 -9.68
CA GLY A 69 -9.10 -0.16 -8.30
C GLY A 69 -9.18 0.99 -7.31
N LEU A 70 -9.27 0.59 -6.05
CA LEU A 70 -9.21 1.44 -4.88
C LEU A 70 -7.96 1.05 -4.10
N ARG A 71 -7.14 2.04 -3.78
CA ARG A 71 -5.91 1.86 -3.01
C ARG A 71 -5.94 2.73 -1.76
N HIS A 72 -5.72 2.09 -0.62
CA HIS A 72 -5.59 2.72 0.68
C HIS A 72 -4.14 2.59 1.14
N ALA A 73 -3.46 3.71 1.39
CA ALA A 73 -2.07 3.75 1.81
C ALA A 73 -1.89 4.61 3.06
N LYS A 74 -1.10 4.11 4.00
CA LYS A 74 -0.49 4.90 5.05
C LYS A 74 0.95 5.20 4.66
N VAL A 75 1.37 6.46 4.84
CA VAL A 75 2.71 6.94 4.51
C VAL A 75 3.27 7.63 5.74
N ASP A 76 4.33 7.06 6.30
CA ASP A 76 5.01 7.63 7.46
C ASP A 76 5.96 8.77 7.04
N SER A 77 6.37 9.61 8.00
CA SER A 77 7.24 10.77 7.76
C SER A 77 8.61 10.46 7.15
N ASN A 78 9.07 9.21 7.24
CA ASN A 78 10.30 8.72 6.60
C ASN A 78 10.06 8.27 5.14
N GLY A 79 8.80 8.14 4.72
CA GLY A 79 8.39 7.65 3.40
C GLY A 79 8.05 6.17 3.37
N ASP A 80 8.10 5.46 4.49
CA ASP A 80 7.63 4.09 4.56
C ASP A 80 6.13 4.05 4.28
N THR A 81 5.72 3.03 3.53
CA THR A 81 4.34 2.86 3.08
C THR A 81 3.83 1.47 3.37
N ASP A 82 2.59 1.39 3.82
CA ASP A 82 1.86 0.14 3.98
C ASP A 82 0.38 0.35 3.67
N GLY A 83 -0.31 -0.71 3.27
CA GLY A 83 -1.73 -0.59 2.99
C GLY A 83 -2.34 -1.74 2.20
N SER A 84 -3.49 -1.45 1.60
CA SER A 84 -4.29 -2.43 0.87
C SER A 84 -4.82 -1.90 -0.45
N ASP A 85 -5.06 -2.81 -1.39
CA ASP A 85 -5.51 -2.53 -2.74
C ASP A 85 -6.61 -3.53 -3.12
N ILE A 86 -7.74 -3.03 -3.62
CA ILE A 86 -8.82 -3.85 -4.16
C ILE A 86 -9.09 -3.40 -5.58
N SER A 87 -9.11 -4.34 -6.53
CA SER A 87 -9.28 -4.03 -7.94
C SER A 87 -10.11 -5.08 -8.67
N ILE A 88 -10.76 -4.64 -9.74
CA ILE A 88 -11.48 -5.50 -10.67
C ILE A 88 -10.98 -5.25 -12.09
N SER A 89 -10.79 -6.32 -12.86
CA SER A 89 -10.41 -6.24 -14.27
C SER A 89 -11.51 -6.68 -15.23
N THR A 90 -11.45 -6.19 -16.46
CA THR A 90 -12.32 -6.59 -17.57
C THR A 90 -11.50 -6.74 -18.84
N LYS A 91 -11.85 -7.75 -19.64
CA LYS A 91 -11.39 -7.86 -21.03
C LYS A 91 -12.41 -7.16 -21.90
N PHE A 92 -11.93 -6.34 -22.83
CA PHE A 92 -12.76 -5.55 -23.75
C PHE A 92 -12.45 -5.83 -25.22
N ILE A 93 -11.35 -6.53 -25.53
CA ILE A 93 -10.96 -6.86 -26.91
C ILE A 93 -11.55 -8.21 -27.33
N GLY A 94 -12.56 -8.15 -28.20
CA GLY A 94 -13.26 -9.34 -28.70
C GLY A 94 -14.51 -9.70 -27.88
N GLY A 95 -14.98 -8.79 -27.03
CA GLY A 95 -16.14 -8.97 -26.16
C GLY A 95 -15.90 -8.34 -24.79
N PHE A 96 -16.98 -8.05 -24.07
CA PHE A 96 -16.91 -7.66 -22.66
C PHE A 96 -16.95 -8.91 -21.79
N GLU A 97 -15.88 -9.16 -21.06
CA GLU A 97 -15.77 -10.28 -20.11
C GLU A 97 -15.21 -9.75 -18.78
N LEU A 98 -15.84 -10.16 -17.68
CA LEU A 98 -15.34 -9.85 -16.35
C LEU A 98 -14.08 -10.70 -16.08
N GLY A 99 -12.97 -10.05 -15.75
CA GLY A 99 -11.67 -10.69 -15.59
C GLY A 99 -11.45 -11.20 -14.18
N LYS A 100 -10.72 -10.42 -13.37
CA LYS A 100 -10.27 -10.81 -12.03
C LYS A 100 -10.71 -9.80 -10.98
N LEU A 101 -11.28 -10.28 -9.88
CA LEU A 101 -11.37 -9.52 -8.62
C LEU A 101 -10.12 -9.83 -7.79
N ARG A 102 -9.40 -8.80 -7.34
CA ARG A 102 -8.14 -8.92 -6.61
C ARG A 102 -8.17 -8.08 -5.33
N ALA A 103 -7.59 -8.63 -4.27
CA ALA A 103 -7.18 -7.89 -3.09
C ALA A 103 -5.68 -8.12 -2.83
N LYS A 104 -4.95 -7.06 -2.46
CA LYS A 104 -3.53 -7.12 -2.11
C LYS A 104 -3.28 -6.35 -0.82
N TYR A 105 -2.29 -6.83 -0.08
CA TYR A 105 -1.54 -6.05 0.90
C TYR A 105 -0.23 -5.59 0.26
N PHE A 106 0.25 -4.40 0.64
CA PHE A 106 1.55 -3.92 0.20
C PHE A 106 2.32 -3.26 1.34
N ASN A 107 3.65 -3.31 1.22
CA ASN A 107 4.59 -2.67 2.13
C ASN A 107 5.87 -2.26 1.37
N GLY A 108 6.49 -1.16 1.76
CA GLY A 108 7.74 -0.68 1.17
C GLY A 108 7.94 0.80 1.45
N ASN A 109 8.43 1.55 0.47
CA ASN A 109 8.57 3.01 0.56
C ASN A 109 7.78 3.73 -0.53
N GLU A 110 7.83 5.06 -0.54
CA GLU A 110 7.04 5.88 -1.47
C GLU A 110 7.36 5.62 -2.95
N THR A 111 8.52 5.01 -3.25
CA THR A 111 9.00 4.77 -4.61
C THR A 111 8.82 3.32 -5.05
N ILE A 112 9.07 2.35 -4.17
CA ILE A 112 8.97 0.92 -4.48
C ILE A 112 8.22 0.21 -3.35
N GLN A 113 7.16 -0.51 -3.72
CA GLN A 113 6.32 -1.30 -2.82
C GLN A 113 6.28 -2.75 -3.26
N GLY A 114 6.57 -3.67 -2.33
CA GLY A 114 6.27 -5.09 -2.51
C GLY A 114 4.78 -5.33 -2.27
N GLU A 115 4.19 -6.23 -3.06
CA GLU A 115 2.78 -6.57 -2.98
C GLU A 115 2.60 -8.09 -2.87
N ILE A 116 1.66 -8.51 -2.04
CA ILE A 116 1.18 -9.89 -1.96
C ILE A 116 -0.35 -9.89 -1.89
N GLY A 117 -0.98 -10.82 -2.57
CA GLY A 117 -2.43 -10.88 -2.56
C GLY A 117 -2.99 -12.08 -3.29
N GLY A 118 -4.27 -11.99 -3.59
CA GLY A 118 -5.00 -13.02 -4.30
C GLY A 118 -6.42 -12.58 -4.62
N GLY A 119 -7.19 -13.50 -5.15
CA GLY A 119 -8.57 -13.21 -5.49
C GLY A 119 -9.20 -14.30 -6.33
N TYR A 120 -10.16 -13.89 -7.14
CA TYR A 120 -10.97 -14.77 -7.96
C TYR A 120 -10.97 -14.28 -9.41
N ASP A 121 -10.53 -15.14 -10.30
CA ASP A 121 -10.72 -15.02 -11.74
C ASP A 121 -12.08 -15.63 -12.08
N PHE A 122 -12.95 -14.86 -12.73
CA PHE A 122 -14.32 -15.30 -13.04
C PHE A 122 -14.37 -16.45 -14.05
N VAL A 123 -13.26 -16.71 -14.76
CA VAL A 123 -13.10 -17.82 -15.71
C VAL A 123 -12.25 -18.94 -15.10
N LYS A 124 -11.17 -18.60 -14.39
CA LYS A 124 -10.13 -19.56 -13.96
C LYS A 124 -10.15 -19.90 -12.48
N GLY A 125 -11.01 -19.27 -11.68
CA GLY A 125 -11.14 -19.52 -10.26
C GLY A 125 -10.10 -18.80 -9.40
N ILE A 126 -9.78 -19.40 -8.24
CA ILE A 126 -8.94 -18.76 -7.21
C ILE A 126 -7.49 -18.63 -7.69
N PHE A 127 -6.86 -17.50 -7.37
CA PHE A 127 -5.44 -17.27 -7.57
C PHE A 127 -4.82 -16.54 -6.38
N ALA A 128 -3.50 -16.68 -6.23
CA ALA A 128 -2.66 -15.88 -5.35
C ALA A 128 -1.55 -15.23 -6.18
N GLY A 129 -0.86 -14.21 -5.67
CA GLY A 129 0.20 -13.57 -6.42
C GLY A 129 1.06 -12.64 -5.60
N VAL A 130 2.22 -12.32 -6.16
CA VAL A 130 3.18 -11.38 -5.62
C VAL A 130 3.59 -10.40 -6.71
N GLY A 131 4.01 -9.20 -6.33
CA GLY A 131 4.43 -8.19 -7.28
C GLY A 131 5.23 -7.05 -6.65
N VAL A 132 5.66 -6.15 -7.50
CA VAL A 132 6.37 -4.92 -7.15
C VAL A 132 5.70 -3.76 -7.88
N LYS A 133 5.38 -2.71 -7.15
CA LYS A 133 4.80 -1.47 -7.66
C LYS A 133 5.80 -0.33 -7.59
N ALA A 134 5.90 0.41 -8.69
CA ALA A 134 6.57 1.69 -8.80
C ALA A 134 5.56 2.75 -9.30
N PRO A 135 5.91 4.05 -9.35
CA PRO A 135 5.04 5.05 -9.95
C PRO A 135 4.62 4.64 -11.37
N TYR A 136 3.32 4.71 -11.63
CA TYR A 136 2.67 4.38 -12.91
C TYR A 136 2.79 2.94 -13.40
N SER A 137 3.44 2.04 -12.64
CA SER A 137 3.75 0.70 -13.13
C SER A 137 3.72 -0.35 -12.03
N ASN A 138 3.35 -1.58 -12.40
CA ASN A 138 3.37 -2.74 -11.52
C ASN A 138 3.74 -3.98 -12.32
N ILE A 139 4.61 -4.80 -11.77
CA ILE A 139 4.98 -6.10 -12.34
C ILE A 139 4.72 -7.16 -11.28
N GLY A 140 4.32 -8.35 -11.71
CA GLY A 140 4.07 -9.42 -10.76
C GLY A 140 3.84 -10.76 -11.43
N VAL A 141 3.55 -11.75 -10.60
CA VAL A 141 3.21 -13.09 -11.03
C VAL A 141 2.04 -13.61 -10.21
N ASP A 142 1.03 -14.12 -10.91
CA ASP A 142 -0.09 -14.81 -10.30
C ASP A 142 0.12 -16.33 -10.39
N TYR A 143 -0.19 -17.05 -9.32
CA TYR A 143 -0.35 -18.49 -9.26
C TYR A 143 -1.85 -18.85 -9.32
N GLN A 144 -2.28 -19.50 -10.40
CA GLN A 144 -3.65 -19.93 -10.64
C GLN A 144 -3.84 -21.40 -10.21
N TYR A 145 -4.76 -21.67 -9.29
CA TYR A 145 -4.91 -23.02 -8.70
C TYR A 145 -5.68 -24.02 -9.58
N SER A 146 -6.42 -23.55 -10.58
CA SER A 146 -7.35 -24.38 -11.37
C SER A 146 -7.03 -24.39 -12.87
N ASN A 147 -5.83 -23.97 -13.29
CA ASN A 147 -5.46 -23.83 -14.70
C ASN A 147 -4.21 -24.65 -15.02
N GLU A 148 -4.03 -25.10 -16.27
CA GLU A 148 -2.85 -25.87 -16.71
C GLU A 148 -1.55 -25.06 -16.61
N ASN A 149 -1.61 -23.77 -16.98
CA ASN A 149 -0.56 -22.80 -16.70
C ASN A 149 -0.81 -22.16 -15.34
N HIS A 150 -0.12 -22.69 -14.32
CA HIS A 150 -0.23 -22.19 -12.96
C HIS A 150 0.42 -20.80 -12.80
N TRP A 151 1.52 -20.50 -13.49
CA TRP A 151 2.24 -19.23 -13.33
C TRP A 151 1.92 -18.26 -14.45
N LEU A 152 1.40 -17.10 -14.08
CA LEU A 152 0.94 -16.04 -14.98
C LEU A 152 1.65 -14.73 -14.64
N PRO A 153 2.85 -14.49 -15.20
CA PRO A 153 3.52 -13.20 -15.08
C PRO A 153 2.66 -12.11 -15.71
N TYR A 154 2.73 -10.90 -15.18
CA TYR A 154 2.01 -9.76 -15.75
C TYR A 154 2.79 -8.46 -15.57
N PHE A 155 2.46 -7.49 -16.41
CA PHE A 155 2.81 -6.09 -16.19
C PHE A 155 1.56 -5.23 -16.29
N MET A 156 1.56 -4.11 -15.60
CA MET A 156 0.44 -3.18 -15.54
C MET A 156 0.97 -1.75 -15.57
N LEU A 157 0.28 -0.90 -16.32
CA LEU A 157 0.47 0.54 -16.33
C LEU A 157 -0.76 1.21 -15.75
N ASP A 158 -0.58 2.04 -14.72
CA ASP A 158 -1.67 2.64 -13.96
C ASP A 158 -1.50 4.14 -13.72
N THR A 159 -2.55 4.77 -13.20
CA THR A 159 -2.57 6.21 -12.92
C THR A 159 -2.01 6.60 -11.55
N LEU A 160 -1.51 5.64 -10.75
CA LEU A 160 -1.03 5.92 -9.39
C LEU A 160 0.38 6.50 -9.43
N LYS A 161 0.52 7.68 -8.81
CA LYS A 161 1.78 8.41 -8.69
C LYS A 161 2.56 7.96 -7.46
N LYS A 162 3.77 8.48 -7.33
CA LYS A 162 4.55 8.43 -6.09
C LYS A 162 3.77 9.09 -4.95
N TYR A 163 3.86 8.57 -3.73
CA TYR A 163 3.29 9.20 -2.56
C TYR A 163 4.12 10.41 -2.10
N ASP A 164 3.45 11.41 -1.57
CA ASP A 164 4.09 12.57 -0.94
C ASP A 164 4.38 12.26 0.53
N LYS A 165 5.59 12.62 1.00
CA LYS A 165 5.96 12.46 2.41
C LYS A 165 5.27 13.55 3.23
N PRO A 166 4.66 13.22 4.38
CA PRO A 166 4.17 14.24 5.29
C PRO A 166 5.32 15.09 5.83
N HIS A 167 5.04 16.37 6.09
CA HIS A 167 6.03 17.31 6.62
C HIS A 167 6.43 16.92 8.05
N GLN A 168 7.72 17.06 8.36
CA GLN A 168 8.22 16.91 9.72
C GLN A 168 8.26 18.29 10.39
N THR A 169 7.64 18.40 11.56
CA THR A 169 7.67 19.62 12.36
C THR A 169 8.66 19.45 13.50
N LEU A 170 9.69 20.30 13.53
CA LEU A 170 10.58 20.45 14.68
C LEU A 170 10.02 21.53 15.59
N THR A 171 9.73 21.19 16.85
CA THR A 171 9.25 22.14 17.85
C THR A 171 10.27 22.31 18.95
N CYS A 172 10.58 23.56 19.30
CA CYS A 172 11.47 23.89 20.40
C CYS A 172 10.68 24.10 21.70
N PRO A 173 11.30 23.85 22.88
CA PRO A 173 10.74 24.28 24.15
C PRO A 173 10.45 25.79 24.17
N ALA A 174 9.50 26.22 25.02
CA ALA A 174 9.18 27.63 25.20
C ALA A 174 10.45 28.45 25.50
N ASN A 175 10.57 29.62 24.88
CA ASN A 175 11.72 30.56 24.91
C ASN A 175 12.92 30.20 24.02
N ASN A 176 12.83 29.15 23.20
CA ASN A 176 13.88 28.78 22.25
C ASN A 176 13.39 28.90 20.80
N THR A 177 14.25 29.35 19.89
CA THR A 177 14.00 29.37 18.45
C THR A 177 14.75 28.26 17.75
N LEU A 178 14.14 27.74 16.68
CA LEU A 178 14.78 26.75 15.83
C LEU A 178 15.88 27.43 15.00
N ASN A 179 17.13 27.02 15.22
CA ASN A 179 18.28 27.42 14.41
C ASN A 179 18.85 26.17 13.74
N GLY A 180 18.49 25.97 12.46
CA GLY A 180 18.77 24.72 11.73
C GLY A 180 18.06 23.53 12.40
N ASN A 181 18.84 22.54 12.84
CA ASN A 181 18.34 21.33 13.54
C ASN A 181 18.49 21.41 15.06
N THR A 182 18.76 22.60 15.61
CA THR A 182 18.99 22.80 17.05
C THR A 182 18.10 23.90 17.59
N CYS A 183 17.73 23.82 18.86
CA CYS A 183 17.00 24.89 19.52
C CYS A 183 18.00 25.80 20.24
N ALA A 184 18.02 27.09 19.87
CA ALA A 184 18.82 28.12 20.50
C ALA A 184 17.95 28.95 21.45
N SER A 185 18.46 29.24 22.66
CA SER A 185 17.77 30.09 23.62
C SER A 185 17.69 31.53 23.11
N ASN A 186 16.51 32.14 23.15
CA ASN A 186 16.35 33.57 22.90
C ASN A 186 16.78 34.37 24.15
N ASN A 187 18.09 34.42 24.43
CA ASN A 187 18.61 35.40 25.39
C ASN A 187 18.74 36.74 24.68
N ILE A 188 17.65 37.50 24.65
CA ILE A 188 17.69 38.93 24.31
C ILE A 188 18.18 39.63 25.58
N PHE A 189 19.43 40.14 25.54
CA PHE A 189 20.01 41.00 26.58
C PHE A 189 19.27 42.33 26.66
#